data_AF-A0A6V7ICC5-F1
#
_entry.id   AF-A0A6V7ICC5-F1
#
_cell.length_a   1.000
_cell.length_b   1.000
_cell.length_c   1.000
_cell.angle_alpha   90.00
_cell.angle_beta   90.00
_cell.angle_gamma   90.00
#
_symmetry.space_group_name_H-M   'P 1'
#
loop_
_entity.id
_entity.type
_entity.pdbx_description
1 polymer ?
#
loop_
_entity_poly.entity_id
_entity_poly.type
_entity_poly.pdbx_seq_one_letter_code
_entity_poly.pdbx_strand_id
1 'polypeptide(L)'
;QYLVELARINQIEFDEESVRKVEEEDFRYCSKVNDEWNEKIARIREQRLEKLYAERKEAILKTIERKQLENQRVMQEIEEKVERTKEEAKTFITRENIDEAIEKALLSVVNYNAAIDSEGRYIQDDKQQAASQV
;
A
#
# COMPACT_ATOMS: atom_id res chain seq x y z
N GLN A 1 26.88 60.27 -60.33
CA GLN A 1 26.90 60.72 -58.92
C GLN A 1 25.53 60.62 -58.27
N TYR A 2 24.44 60.95 -58.97
CA TYR A 2 23.04 60.76 -58.53
C TYR A 2 22.69 59.36 -57.98
N LEU A 3 23.08 58.29 -58.69
CA LEU A 3 22.81 56.91 -58.25
C LEU A 3 23.54 56.52 -56.96
N VAL A 4 24.67 57.16 -56.66
CA VAL A 4 25.45 56.91 -55.44
C VAL A 4 24.80 57.61 -54.25
N GLU A 5 24.27 58.81 -54.44
CA GLU A 5 23.45 59.50 -53.43
C GLU A 5 22.13 58.78 -53.16
N LEU A 6 21.45 58.31 -54.20
CA LEU A 6 20.19 57.58 -54.07
C LEU A 6 20.38 56.23 -53.34
N ALA A 7 21.51 55.56 -53.57
CA ALA A 7 21.91 54.39 -52.81
C ALA A 7 22.27 54.74 -51.35
N ARG A 8 22.97 55.86 -51.11
CA ARG A 8 23.33 56.31 -49.75
C ARG A 8 22.10 56.69 -48.91
N ILE A 9 21.11 57.32 -49.53
CA ILE A 9 19.83 57.67 -48.90
C ILE A 9 19.02 56.41 -48.59
N ASN A 10 18.89 55.48 -49.55
CA ASN A 10 18.19 54.20 -49.33
C ASN A 10 18.92 53.23 -48.38
N GLN A 11 20.25 53.30 -48.29
CA GLN A 11 21.08 52.43 -47.46
C GLN A 11 21.18 52.91 -46.00
N ILE A 12 20.81 54.17 -45.73
CA ILE A 12 20.71 54.75 -44.39
C ILE A 12 19.27 54.69 -43.86
N GLU A 13 18.25 54.52 -44.72
CA GLU A 13 16.83 54.42 -44.35
C GLU A 13 16.29 52.99 -44.18
N PHE A 14 17.16 51.97 -44.05
CA PHE A 14 16.80 50.81 -43.21
C PHE A 14 17.17 51.17 -41.77
N ASP A 15 16.41 52.13 -41.24
CA ASP A 15 16.63 52.76 -39.94
C ASP A 15 16.68 51.66 -38.86
N GLU A 16 17.83 51.44 -38.25
CA GLU A 16 18.04 50.43 -37.20
C GLU A 16 17.00 50.58 -36.07
N GLU A 17 16.58 51.81 -35.81
CA GLU A 17 15.52 52.13 -34.86
C GLU A 17 14.14 51.63 -35.34
N SER A 18 13.86 51.67 -36.64
CA SER A 18 12.64 51.11 -37.24
C SER A 18 12.61 49.58 -37.17
N VAL A 19 13.74 48.92 -37.41
CA VAL A 19 13.87 47.46 -37.27
C VAL A 19 13.66 47.05 -35.81
N ARG A 20 14.30 47.75 -34.87
CA ARG A 20 14.14 47.47 -33.44
C ARG A 20 12.71 47.68 -32.94
N LYS A 21 12.00 48.69 -33.46
CA LYS A 21 10.58 48.92 -33.15
C LYS A 21 9.70 47.76 -33.63
N VAL A 22 9.93 47.27 -34.85
CA VAL A 22 9.21 46.10 -35.38
C VAL A 22 9.51 44.84 -34.55
N GLU A 23 10.77 44.62 -34.16
CA GLU A 23 11.15 43.49 -33.30
C GLU A 23 10.51 43.58 -31.89
N GLU A 24 10.47 44.78 -31.30
CA GLU A 24 9.82 45.01 -30.01
C GLU A 24 8.29 44.78 -30.11
N GLU A 25 7.67 45.17 -31.22
CA GLU A 25 6.23 44.92 -31.49
C GLU A 25 5.93 43.44 -31.69
N ASP A 26 6.74 42.74 -32.48
CA ASP A 26 6.64 41.29 -32.70
C ASP A 26 6.85 40.53 -31.39
N PHE A 27 7.85 40.91 -30.59
CA PHE A 27 8.09 40.33 -29.28
C PHE A 27 6.88 40.50 -28.35
N ARG A 28 6.29 41.71 -28.32
CA ARG A 28 5.08 41.98 -27.52
C ARG A 28 3.91 41.13 -27.98
N TYR A 29 3.71 40.99 -29.29
CA TYR A 29 2.67 40.15 -29.85
C TYR A 29 2.86 38.67 -29.45
N CYS A 30 4.06 38.13 -29.66
CA CYS A 30 4.38 36.76 -29.29
C CYS A 30 4.26 36.52 -27.78
N SER A 31 4.69 37.46 -26.95
CA SER A 31 4.54 37.38 -25.49
C SER A 31 3.07 37.31 -25.10
N LYS A 32 2.22 38.16 -25.68
CA LYS A 32 0.79 38.14 -25.40
C LYS A 32 0.14 36.81 -25.76
N VAL A 33 0.49 36.25 -26.92
CA VAL A 33 -0.02 34.92 -27.34
C VAL A 33 0.46 33.83 -26.39
N ASN A 34 1.70 33.91 -25.90
CA ASN A 34 2.25 32.98 -24.92
C ASN A 34 1.49 33.06 -23.59
N ASP A 35 1.22 34.27 -23.10
CA ASP A 35 0.48 34.50 -21.86
C ASP A 35 -0.94 33.95 -21.95
N GLU A 36 -1.66 34.21 -23.05
CA GLU A 36 -2.99 33.66 -23.30
C GLU A 36 -2.99 32.12 -23.37
N TRP A 37 -1.94 31.52 -23.95
CA TRP A 37 -1.81 30.08 -24.00
C TRP A 37 -1.50 29.49 -22.62
N ASN A 38 -0.59 30.11 -21.87
CA ASN A 38 -0.26 29.70 -20.50
C ASN A 38 -1.49 29.75 -19.59
N GLU A 39 -2.34 30.78 -19.71
CA GLU A 39 -3.57 30.89 -18.93
C GLU A 39 -4.58 29.77 -19.27
N LYS A 40 -4.70 29.41 -20.56
CA LYS A 40 -5.54 28.29 -20.99
C LYS A 40 -5.01 26.96 -20.44
N ILE A 41 -3.71 26.72 -20.56
CA ILE A 41 -3.08 25.49 -20.06
C ILE A 41 -3.14 25.41 -18.53
N ALA A 42 -2.97 26.53 -17.83
CA ALA A 42 -3.08 26.60 -16.37
C ALA A 42 -4.46 26.11 -15.89
N ARG A 43 -5.54 26.59 -16.54
CA ARG A 43 -6.91 26.14 -16.24
C ARG A 43 -7.11 24.64 -16.48
N ILE A 44 -6.59 24.10 -17.58
CA ILE A 44 -6.65 22.66 -17.86
C ILE A 44 -5.87 21.86 -16.81
N ARG A 45 -4.70 22.35 -16.41
CA ARG A 45 -3.86 21.71 -15.39
C ARG A 45 -4.56 21.68 -14.04
N GLU A 46 -5.21 22.76 -13.64
CA GLU A 46 -5.95 22.85 -12.39
C GLU A 46 -7.11 21.85 -12.35
N GLN A 47 -7.92 21.78 -13.40
CA GLN A 47 -8.99 20.78 -13.52
C GLN A 47 -8.47 19.34 -13.44
N ARG A 48 -7.33 19.06 -14.08
CA ARG A 48 -6.69 17.74 -14.00
C ARG A 48 -6.20 17.44 -12.59
N LEU A 49 -5.58 18.41 -11.92
CA LEU A 49 -5.06 18.24 -10.56
C LEU A 49 -6.19 17.98 -9.57
N GLU A 50 -7.30 18.70 -9.68
CA GLU A 50 -8.47 18.50 -8.81
C GLU A 50 -9.01 17.06 -8.92
N LYS A 51 -9.13 16.54 -10.15
CA LYS A 51 -9.51 15.13 -10.37
C LYS A 51 -8.52 14.15 -9.74
N LEU A 52 -7.22 14.36 -9.96
CA LEU A 52 -6.18 13.51 -9.37
C LEU A 52 -6.19 13.54 -7.84
N TYR A 53 -6.46 14.70 -7.23
CA TYR A 53 -6.59 14.80 -5.77
C TYR A 53 -7.82 14.06 -5.26
N ALA A 54 -8.96 14.15 -5.94
CA ALA A 54 -10.17 13.42 -5.58
C ALA A 54 -9.94 11.89 -5.66
N GLU A 55 -9.39 11.41 -6.77
CA GLU A 55 -9.07 9.99 -6.98
C GLU A 55 -8.07 9.48 -5.93
N ARG A 56 -7.02 10.27 -5.64
CA ARG A 56 -6.04 9.91 -4.62
C ARG A 56 -6.66 9.85 -3.23
N LYS A 57 -7.54 10.78 -2.88
CA LYS A 57 -8.24 10.78 -1.59
C LYS A 57 -9.11 9.52 -1.46
N GLU A 58 -9.84 9.16 -2.50
CA GLU A 58 -10.66 7.94 -2.52
C GLU A 58 -9.81 6.67 -2.37
N ALA A 59 -8.69 6.58 -3.10
CA ALA A 59 -7.77 5.45 -3.01
C ALA A 59 -7.15 5.29 -1.62
N ILE A 60 -6.81 6.41 -0.95
CA ILE A 60 -6.30 6.40 0.41
C ILE A 60 -7.39 5.91 1.39
N LEU A 61 -8.62 6.41 1.27
CA LEU A 61 -9.73 5.99 2.13
C LEU A 61 -10.00 4.49 2.01
N LYS A 62 -10.07 3.96 0.78
CA LYS A 62 -10.23 2.52 0.52
C LYS A 62 -9.11 1.67 1.13
N THR A 63 -7.88 2.19 1.10
CA THR A 63 -6.73 1.50 1.71
C THR A 63 -6.83 1.49 3.23
N ILE A 64 -7.24 2.61 3.84
CA ILE A 64 -7.42 2.72 5.29
C ILE A 64 -8.52 1.77 5.76
N GLU A 65 -9.68 1.77 5.10
CA GLU A 65 -10.82 0.91 5.44
C GLU A 65 -10.45 -0.58 5.37
N ARG A 66 -9.79 -1.00 4.28
CA ARG A 66 -9.31 -2.38 4.13
C ARG A 66 -8.37 -2.79 5.24
N LYS A 67 -7.41 -1.92 5.58
CA LYS A 67 -6.44 -2.18 6.65
C LYS A 67 -7.11 -2.24 8.02
N GLN A 68 -8.14 -1.41 8.26
CA GLN A 68 -8.92 -1.48 9.48
C GLN A 68 -9.66 -2.82 9.61
N LEU A 69 -10.30 -3.28 8.54
CA LEU A 69 -10.99 -4.57 8.52
C LEU A 69 -10.03 -5.74 8.75
N GLU A 70 -8.88 -5.74 8.08
CA GLU A 70 -7.86 -6.78 8.25
C GLU A 70 -7.32 -6.81 9.67
N ASN A 71 -7.01 -5.63 10.24
CA ASN A 71 -6.55 -5.53 11.61
C ASN A 71 -7.60 -6.03 12.61
N GLN A 72 -8.89 -5.73 12.39
CA GLN A 72 -9.97 -6.24 13.24
C GLN A 72 -10.04 -7.77 13.21
N ARG A 73 -9.94 -8.37 12.01
CA ARG A 73 -9.93 -9.83 11.84
C ARG A 73 -8.75 -10.47 12.57
N VAL A 74 -7.55 -9.93 12.38
CA VAL A 74 -6.33 -10.42 13.05
C VAL A 74 -6.44 -10.27 14.57
N MET A 75 -7.01 -9.15 15.05
CA MET A 75 -7.19 -8.94 16.49
C MET A 75 -8.13 -9.99 17.09
N GLN A 76 -9.23 -10.31 16.41
CA GLN A 76 -10.16 -11.36 16.84
C GLN A 76 -9.50 -12.74 16.88
N GLU A 77 -8.72 -13.12 15.85
CA GLU A 77 -7.99 -14.39 15.82
C GLU A 77 -6.96 -14.49 16.96
N ILE A 78 -6.27 -13.38 17.27
CA ILE A 78 -5.32 -13.32 18.38
C ILE A 78 -6.05 -13.44 19.72
N GLU A 79 -7.17 -12.75 19.88
CA GLU A 79 -7.97 -12.78 21.11
C GLU A 79 -8.49 -14.19 21.40
N GLU A 80 -9.04 -14.88 20.40
CA GLU A 80 -9.46 -16.28 20.51
C GLU A 80 -8.30 -17.20 20.90
N LYS A 81 -7.12 -17.00 20.28
CA LYS A 81 -5.93 -17.78 20.61
C LYS A 81 -5.47 -17.54 22.04
N VAL A 82 -5.49 -16.29 22.50
CA VAL A 82 -5.12 -15.93 23.87
C VAL A 82 -6.10 -16.54 24.87
N GLU A 83 -7.40 -16.55 24.57
CA GLU A 83 -8.41 -17.16 25.43
C GLU A 83 -8.19 -18.68 25.55
N ARG A 84 -8.04 -19.37 24.42
CA ARG A 84 -7.72 -20.82 24.42
C ARG A 84 -6.44 -21.12 25.20
N THR A 85 -5.38 -20.35 24.99
CA THR A 85 -4.12 -20.56 25.72
C THR A 85 -4.26 -20.26 27.22
N LYS A 86 -5.11 -19.31 27.64
CA LYS A 86 -5.40 -19.09 29.06
C LYS A 86 -6.14 -20.27 29.69
N GLU A 87 -7.02 -20.91 28.95
CA GLU A 87 -7.71 -22.13 29.40
C GLU A 87 -6.73 -23.30 29.51
N GLU A 88 -5.92 -23.53 28.49
CA GLU A 88 -4.88 -24.57 28.47
C GLU A 88 -3.84 -24.36 29.59
N ALA A 89 -3.46 -23.11 29.86
CA ALA A 89 -2.48 -22.77 30.90
C ALA A 89 -2.91 -23.22 32.30
N LYS A 90 -4.22 -23.33 32.58
CA LYS A 90 -4.72 -23.86 33.85
C LYS A 90 -4.38 -25.33 34.05
N THR A 91 -4.12 -26.06 32.96
CA THR A 91 -3.74 -27.49 32.99
C THR A 91 -2.23 -27.71 33.09
N PHE A 92 -1.43 -26.64 33.04
CA PHE A 92 0.03 -26.77 33.10
C PHE A 92 0.52 -27.19 34.49
N ILE A 93 1.63 -27.92 34.48
CA ILE A 93 2.31 -28.36 35.68
C ILE A 93 3.09 -27.16 36.25
N THR A 94 2.75 -26.77 37.47
CA THR A 94 3.36 -25.72 38.30
C THR A 94 4.12 -26.35 39.45
N ARG A 95 4.93 -25.60 40.21
CA ARG A 95 5.75 -26.18 41.30
C ARG A 95 4.91 -26.83 42.40
N GLU A 96 3.68 -26.36 42.54
CA GLU A 96 2.74 -26.75 43.57
C GLU A 96 1.97 -28.03 43.21
N ASN A 97 1.83 -28.37 41.93
CA ASN A 97 1.06 -29.55 41.47
C ASN A 97 1.93 -30.67 40.87
N ILE A 98 3.26 -30.58 41.01
CA ILE A 98 4.21 -31.54 40.40
C ILE A 98 3.97 -32.96 40.90
N ASP A 99 3.88 -33.16 42.22
CA ASP A 99 3.80 -34.51 42.81
C ASP A 99 2.49 -35.21 42.40
N GLU A 100 1.36 -34.49 42.42
CA GLU A 100 0.05 -34.99 41.96
C GLU A 100 0.07 -35.34 40.47
N ALA A 101 0.73 -34.52 39.64
CA ALA A 101 0.85 -34.77 38.21
C ALA A 101 1.69 -36.02 37.91
N ILE A 102 2.75 -36.27 38.67
CA ILE A 102 3.58 -37.48 38.55
C ILE A 102 2.76 -38.74 38.87
N GLU A 103 2.03 -38.75 39.98
CA GLU A 103 1.20 -39.89 40.35
C GLU A 103 0.14 -40.19 39.28
N LYS A 104 -0.55 -39.15 38.79
CA LYS A 104 -1.55 -39.30 37.73
C LYS A 104 -0.96 -39.84 36.44
N ALA A 105 0.25 -39.41 36.07
CA ALA A 105 0.95 -39.89 34.88
C ALA A 105 1.42 -41.36 35.01
N LEU A 106 1.76 -41.81 36.22
CA LEU A 106 2.10 -43.22 36.46
C LEU A 106 0.86 -44.13 36.42
N LEU A 107 -0.30 -43.63 36.87
CA LEU A 107 -1.56 -44.38 36.86
C LEU A 107 -2.23 -44.42 35.49
N SER A 108 -2.09 -43.37 34.68
CA SER A 108 -2.72 -43.25 33.37
C SER A 108 -1.68 -43.36 32.25
N VAL A 109 -1.64 -44.53 31.60
CA VAL A 109 -0.85 -44.71 30.37
C VAL A 109 -1.70 -44.29 29.18
N VAL A 110 -1.23 -43.31 28.42
CA VAL A 110 -1.89 -42.85 27.19
C VAL A 110 -1.14 -43.40 25.98
N ASN A 111 -1.85 -44.12 25.10
CA ASN A 111 -1.29 -44.66 23.86
C ASN A 111 -1.53 -43.72 22.68
N TYR A 112 -0.44 -43.29 22.03
CA TYR A 112 -0.47 -42.48 20.81
C TYR A 112 -0.20 -43.29 19.53
N ASN A 113 -0.08 -44.62 19.63
CA ASN A 113 0.16 -45.49 18.47
C ASN A 113 -1.06 -45.47 17.56
N ALA A 114 -0.85 -45.02 16.33
CA ALA A 114 -1.84 -45.06 15.29
C ALA A 114 -1.17 -45.31 13.93
N ALA A 115 -1.91 -45.94 13.04
CA ALA A 115 -1.53 -46.19 11.65
C ALA A 115 -2.43 -45.38 10.72
N ILE A 116 -1.89 -45.03 9.55
CA ILE A 116 -2.64 -44.39 8.46
C ILE A 116 -2.58 -45.32 7.25
N ASP A 117 -3.72 -45.63 6.65
CA ASP A 117 -3.78 -46.47 5.46
C ASP A 117 -3.50 -45.68 4.18
N SER A 118 -3.35 -46.37 3.04
CA SER A 118 -3.12 -45.74 1.73
C SER A 118 -4.29 -44.88 1.25
N GLU A 119 -5.45 -44.96 1.88
CA GLU A 119 -6.65 -44.13 1.62
C GLU A 119 -6.74 -42.94 2.60
N GLY A 120 -5.78 -42.78 3.51
CA GLY A 120 -5.72 -41.69 4.49
C GLY A 120 -6.59 -41.88 5.72
N ARG A 121 -7.13 -43.08 5.98
CA ARG A 121 -7.91 -43.37 7.19
C ARG A 121 -6.98 -43.58 8.39
N TYR A 122 -7.32 -42.92 9.49
CA TYR A 122 -6.61 -43.02 10.77
C TYR A 122 -7.15 -44.21 11.58
N ILE A 123 -6.26 -45.13 11.96
CA ILE A 123 -6.58 -46.31 12.77
C ILE A 123 -5.74 -46.25 14.04
N GLN A 124 -6.39 -46.00 15.19
CA GLN A 124 -5.73 -45.96 16.49
C GLN A 124 -5.62 -47.38 17.09
N ASP A 125 -4.47 -47.70 17.69
CA ASP A 125 -4.25 -48.99 18.35
C ASP A 125 -4.80 -48.95 19.78
N ASP A 126 -6.06 -49.36 19.96
CA ASP A 126 -6.78 -49.36 21.25
C ASP A 126 -6.37 -50.52 22.19
N LYS A 127 -5.11 -50.92 22.18
CA LYS A 127 -4.59 -51.95 23.10
C LYS A 127 -4.22 -51.35 24.45
N GLN A 128 -5.20 -50.92 25.26
CA GLN A 128 -4.98 -50.64 26.68
C GLN A 128 -6.29 -50.49 27.48
N GLN A 129 -7.02 -51.59 27.70
CA GLN A 129 -8.00 -51.70 28.80
C GLN A 129 -8.00 -53.06 29.54
N ALA A 130 -7.10 -54.00 29.21
CA ALA A 130 -7.16 -55.37 29.76
C ALA A 130 -6.18 -55.70 30.92
N ALA A 131 -5.38 -54.76 31.42
CA ALA A 131 -4.27 -55.08 32.34
C ALA A 131 -4.43 -54.60 33.79
N SER A 132 -5.58 -54.05 34.20
CA SER A 132 -5.82 -53.62 35.60
C SER A 132 -6.96 -54.37 36.30
N GLN A 133 -7.37 -55.54 35.80
CA GLN A 133 -8.20 -56.51 36.54
C GLN A 133 -7.43 -57.81 36.73
N VAL A 134 -6.41 -57.80 37.60
CA VAL A 134 -5.90 -58.97 38.32
C VAL A 134 -5.48 -58.53 39.72
#